data_AF-A0A3R9R4R3-F1
#
_entry.id   AF-A0A3R9R4R3-F1
#
_cell.length_a   1.000
_cell.length_b   1.000
_cell.length_c   1.000
_cell.angle_alpha   90.00
_cell.angle_beta   90.00
_cell.angle_gamma   90.00
#
_symmetry.space_group_name_H-M   'P 1'
#
loop_
_entity.id
_entity.type
_entity.pdbx_description
1 polymer ?
#
loop_
_entity_poly.entity_id
_entity_poly.type
_entity_poly.pdbx_seq_one_letter_code
_entity_poly.pdbx_strand_id
1 'polypeptide(L)'
;MKKFGTYLVYVLAFAFIMLAFACGTIAFAELGYSAVLAFTFGYTFALLSMYLIFILHELGHAFCGYLTGYRLVAFGLGHFLLTKKSGRFYLSRTAVLKNVGAQYIGLKEDESDQRIILMLSGGLMVHLSLILLAILFGFLTRSWYFAGTWIFLNLSFFLNNSLPVGITDGAKIWELLQHPENTKYAYMVLRHSAQTLLAPQEYDLKDFIMPVPEQASGSFAESIQTLEGVVFILDGHLEAAKKLFQSLLERTEHSLSETFCQLYLLQIALLEGDNEKAEEYASIRSVKSFLSLKMADVQMIQAWYQFKVNNDVAQTRKAMKIARQKMNSSRMLRDEKRYYENWLAELEKELAEGV
;
A
#
# COMPACT_ATOMS: atom_id res chain seq x y z
N MET A 1 5.03 -20.58 -16.36
CA MET A 1 6.17 -19.76 -16.83
C MET A 1 6.27 -18.40 -16.11
N LYS A 2 5.20 -17.59 -15.97
CA LYS A 2 5.23 -16.29 -15.25
C LYS A 2 5.81 -16.38 -13.82
N LYS A 3 5.40 -17.37 -13.00
CA LYS A 3 5.86 -17.53 -11.61
C LYS A 3 7.36 -17.81 -11.44
N PHE A 4 7.98 -18.52 -12.38
CA PHE A 4 9.43 -18.82 -12.30
C PHE A 4 10.29 -17.58 -12.56
N GLY A 5 9.90 -16.77 -13.56
CA GLY A 5 10.58 -15.50 -13.83
C GLY A 5 10.50 -14.54 -12.64
N THR A 6 9.31 -14.39 -12.05
CA THR A 6 9.13 -13.58 -10.83
C THR A 6 9.99 -14.08 -9.66
N TYR A 7 10.02 -15.40 -9.42
CA TYR A 7 10.86 -15.98 -8.37
C TYR A 7 12.35 -15.73 -8.60
N LEU A 8 12.83 -15.89 -9.83
CA LEU A 8 14.21 -15.61 -10.20
C LEU A 8 14.58 -14.16 -9.90
N VAL A 9 13.71 -13.20 -10.25
CA VAL A 9 13.97 -11.79 -9.96
C VAL A 9 14.04 -11.51 -8.46
N TYR A 10 13.16 -12.11 -7.64
CA TYR A 10 13.25 -11.97 -6.18
C TYR A 10 14.54 -12.58 -5.62
N VAL A 11 14.98 -13.73 -6.12
CA VAL A 11 16.25 -14.35 -5.72
C VAL A 11 17.43 -13.44 -6.07
N LEU A 12 17.45 -12.89 -7.29
CA LEU A 12 18.50 -11.97 -7.73
C LEU A 12 18.49 -10.68 -6.92
N ALA A 13 17.33 -10.08 -6.69
CA ALA A 13 17.19 -8.88 -5.87
C ALA A 13 17.70 -9.12 -4.44
N PHE A 14 17.39 -10.28 -3.85
CA PHE A 14 17.92 -10.65 -2.53
C PHE A 14 19.44 -10.86 -2.55
N ALA A 15 19.97 -11.54 -3.56
CA ALA A 15 21.41 -11.73 -3.73
C ALA A 15 22.15 -10.39 -3.84
N PHE A 16 21.60 -9.42 -4.57
CA PHE A 16 22.17 -8.07 -4.65
C PHE A 16 22.16 -7.34 -3.30
N ILE A 17 21.13 -7.50 -2.47
CA ILE A 17 21.17 -6.97 -1.10
C ILE A 17 22.34 -7.57 -0.34
N MET A 18 22.49 -8.90 -0.36
CA MET A 18 23.60 -9.57 0.32
C MET A 18 24.98 -9.11 -0.18
N LEU A 19 25.13 -8.92 -1.49
CA LEU A 19 26.35 -8.36 -2.08
C LEU A 19 26.60 -6.92 -1.62
N ALA A 20 25.56 -6.09 -1.49
CA ALA A 20 25.72 -4.72 -1.00
C ALA A 20 26.26 -4.67 0.44
N PHE A 21 25.75 -5.56 1.31
CA PHE A 21 26.23 -5.70 2.68
C PHE A 21 27.67 -6.22 2.75
N ALA A 22 28.01 -7.17 1.88
CA ALA A 22 29.39 -7.67 1.76
C ALA A 22 30.34 -6.55 1.29
N CYS A 23 29.97 -5.80 0.25
CA CYS A 23 30.73 -4.64 -0.22
C CYS A 23 30.91 -3.59 0.89
N GLY A 24 29.85 -3.29 1.65
CA GLY A 24 29.94 -2.34 2.75
C GLY A 24 30.94 -2.81 3.81
N THR A 25 30.89 -4.09 4.17
CA THR A 25 31.81 -4.68 5.16
C THR A 25 33.27 -4.62 4.67
N ILE A 26 33.52 -4.98 3.41
CA ILE A 26 34.87 -4.96 2.84
C ILE A 26 35.40 -3.53 2.75
N ALA A 27 34.55 -2.55 2.38
CA ALA A 27 34.94 -1.15 2.30
C ALA A 27 35.51 -0.63 3.63
N PHE A 28 34.87 -0.94 4.76
CA PHE A 28 35.38 -0.55 6.07
C PHE A 28 36.57 -1.42 6.53
N ALA A 29 36.68 -2.67 6.08
CA ALA A 29 37.87 -3.48 6.34
C ALA A 29 39.12 -2.87 5.66
N GLU A 30 38.98 -2.36 4.42
CA GLU A 30 40.08 -1.67 3.71
C GLU A 30 40.52 -0.37 4.38
N LEU A 31 39.65 0.26 5.18
CA LEU A 31 40.01 1.41 6.02
C LEU A 31 40.78 1.02 7.29
N GLY A 32 41.07 -0.27 7.51
CA GLY A 32 41.87 -0.78 8.62
C GLY A 32 41.08 -1.06 9.91
N TYR A 33 39.74 -1.07 9.85
CA TYR A 33 38.92 -1.45 11.00
C TYR A 33 39.03 -2.96 11.28
N SER A 34 38.90 -3.35 12.56
CA SER A 34 38.81 -4.76 12.94
C SER A 34 37.60 -5.43 12.31
N ALA A 35 37.60 -6.76 12.17
CA ALA A 35 36.50 -7.49 11.52
C ALA A 35 35.12 -7.17 12.13
N VAL A 36 35.04 -7.04 13.46
CA VAL A 36 33.79 -6.68 14.15
C VAL A 36 33.35 -5.27 13.78
N LEU A 37 34.26 -4.29 13.83
CA LEU A 37 33.94 -2.90 13.51
C LEU A 37 33.62 -2.72 12.02
N ALA A 38 34.36 -3.38 11.13
CA ALA A 38 34.10 -3.37 9.69
C ALA A 38 32.72 -3.93 9.36
N PHE A 39 32.34 -5.05 9.99
CA PHE A 39 31.00 -5.61 9.87
C PHE A 39 29.94 -4.64 10.41
N THR A 40 30.11 -4.10 11.62
CA THR A 40 29.14 -3.17 12.20
C THR A 40 28.96 -1.92 11.33
N PHE A 41 30.04 -1.25 10.95
CA PHE A 41 29.97 -0.03 10.14
C PHE A 41 29.48 -0.30 8.72
N GLY A 42 29.95 -1.38 8.08
CA GLY A 42 29.48 -1.79 6.76
C GLY A 42 27.99 -2.10 6.74
N TYR A 43 27.52 -2.84 7.75
CA TYR A 43 26.11 -3.18 7.89
C TYR A 43 25.25 -1.94 8.17
N THR A 44 25.67 -1.07 9.09
CA THR A 44 24.99 0.20 9.37
C THR A 44 24.97 1.10 8.13
N PHE A 45 26.08 1.20 7.40
CA PHE A 45 26.16 2.01 6.18
C PHE A 45 25.20 1.51 5.09
N ALA A 46 25.15 0.20 4.84
CA ALA A 46 24.22 -0.39 3.88
C ALA A 46 22.76 -0.12 4.30
N LEU A 47 22.41 -0.33 5.58
CA LEU A 47 21.06 -0.05 6.08
C LEU A 47 20.66 1.42 5.94
N LEU A 48 21.52 2.35 6.35
CA LEU A 48 21.25 3.79 6.21
C LEU A 48 21.11 4.20 4.73
N SER A 49 21.94 3.61 3.86
CA SER A 49 21.85 3.81 2.41
C SER A 49 20.51 3.33 1.86
N MET A 50 19.97 2.19 2.34
CA MET A 50 18.64 1.72 1.92
C MET A 50 17.54 2.75 2.22
N TYR A 51 17.52 3.32 3.44
CA TYR A 51 16.53 4.36 3.79
C TYR A 51 16.67 5.59 2.90
N LEU A 52 17.90 6.05 2.65
CA LEU A 52 18.15 7.19 1.78
C LEU A 52 17.72 6.90 0.34
N ILE A 53 18.00 5.71 -0.18
CA ILE A 53 17.58 5.29 -1.53
C ILE A 53 16.05 5.28 -1.65
N PHE A 54 15.32 4.77 -0.65
CA PHE A 54 13.85 4.82 -0.66
C PHE A 54 13.33 6.25 -0.63
N ILE A 55 13.95 7.13 0.16
CA ILE A 55 13.55 8.55 0.17
C ILE A 55 13.75 9.15 -1.22
N LEU A 56 14.91 8.93 -1.83
CA LEU A 56 15.23 9.46 -3.16
C LEU A 56 14.29 8.88 -4.23
N HIS A 57 13.94 7.60 -4.15
CA HIS A 57 12.99 6.95 -5.06
C HIS A 57 11.63 7.68 -5.07
N GLU A 58 11.05 7.89 -3.88
CA GLU A 58 9.78 8.61 -3.75
C GLU A 58 9.89 10.09 -4.18
N LEU A 59 11.06 10.72 -3.98
CA LEU A 59 11.33 12.07 -4.50
C LEU A 59 11.41 12.07 -6.03
N GLY A 60 11.82 10.97 -6.66
CA GLY A 60 11.74 10.77 -8.10
C GLY A 60 10.31 10.86 -8.61
N HIS A 61 9.36 10.18 -7.96
CA HIS A 61 7.94 10.32 -8.29
C HIS A 61 7.44 11.75 -8.09
N ALA A 62 7.83 12.40 -6.99
CA ALA A 62 7.45 13.78 -6.74
C ALA A 62 8.00 14.74 -7.80
N PHE A 63 9.24 14.56 -8.23
CA PHE A 63 9.87 15.37 -9.26
C PHE A 63 9.20 15.19 -10.63
N CYS A 64 9.07 13.94 -11.09
CA CYS A 64 8.39 13.66 -12.36
C CYS A 64 6.90 14.00 -12.32
N GLY A 65 6.26 13.84 -11.16
CA GLY A 65 4.91 14.30 -10.90
C GLY A 65 4.77 15.81 -11.04
N TYR A 66 5.66 16.59 -10.42
CA TYR A 66 5.68 18.04 -10.56
C TYR A 66 5.81 18.48 -12.02
N LEU A 67 6.72 17.86 -12.79
CA LEU A 67 6.88 18.13 -14.23
C LEU A 67 5.62 17.83 -15.06
N THR A 68 4.75 16.97 -14.54
CA THR A 68 3.52 16.53 -15.22
C THR A 68 2.26 17.13 -14.62
N GLY A 69 2.39 18.10 -13.70
CA GLY A 69 1.28 18.85 -13.12
C GLY A 69 0.72 18.29 -11.80
N TYR A 70 1.35 17.28 -11.20
CA TYR A 70 0.97 16.79 -9.88
C TYR A 70 1.48 17.71 -8.77
N ARG A 71 0.62 17.99 -7.80
CA ARG A 71 0.99 18.55 -6.51
C ARG A 71 1.26 17.43 -5.51
N LEU A 72 2.39 17.51 -4.82
CA LEU A 72 2.72 16.63 -3.70
C LEU A 72 1.67 16.79 -2.59
N VAL A 73 1.02 15.68 -2.22
CA VAL A 73 0.08 15.60 -1.09
C VAL A 73 0.73 14.95 0.11
N ALA A 74 1.41 13.83 -0.07
CA ALA A 74 2.09 13.17 1.04
C ALA A 74 3.30 12.36 0.60
N PHE A 75 4.19 12.15 1.56
CA PHE A 75 5.42 11.38 1.44
C PHE A 75 5.60 10.51 2.68
N GLY A 76 5.64 9.19 2.52
CA GLY A 76 5.75 8.22 3.60
C GLY A 76 7.08 7.50 3.61
N LEU A 77 7.58 7.18 4.80
CA LEU A 77 8.70 6.26 5.02
C LEU A 77 8.45 5.44 6.30
N GLY A 78 8.26 4.13 6.14
CA GLY A 78 7.94 3.21 7.23
C GLY A 78 6.67 3.62 7.99
N HIS A 79 6.84 4.12 9.22
CA HIS A 79 5.73 4.53 10.09
C HIS A 79 5.47 6.05 10.09
N PHE A 80 6.25 6.80 9.32
CA PHE A 80 6.17 8.25 9.23
C PHE A 80 5.51 8.65 7.92
N LEU A 81 4.56 9.57 7.99
CA LEU A 81 3.95 10.20 6.83
C LEU A 81 4.06 11.71 6.97
N LEU A 82 4.63 12.36 5.96
CA LEU A 82 4.72 13.79 5.83
C LEU A 82 3.65 14.27 4.84
N THR A 83 2.58 14.88 5.34
CA THR A 83 1.46 15.37 4.53
C THR A 83 1.58 16.88 4.32
N LYS A 84 1.41 17.36 3.09
CA LYS A 84 1.36 18.77 2.73
C LYS A 84 -0.09 19.25 2.72
N LYS A 85 -0.48 20.06 3.71
CA LYS A 85 -1.81 20.69 3.81
C LYS A 85 -1.65 22.21 3.82
N SER A 86 -2.41 22.90 2.97
CA SER A 86 -2.41 24.39 2.89
C SER A 86 -1.00 25.00 2.85
N GLY A 87 -0.10 24.40 2.07
CA GLY A 87 1.29 24.85 1.90
C GLY A 87 2.26 24.47 3.03
N ARG A 88 1.79 23.86 4.13
CA ARG A 88 2.63 23.44 5.26
C ARG A 88 2.75 21.92 5.33
N PHE A 89 3.88 21.44 5.85
CA PHE A 89 4.12 20.01 6.05
C PHE A 89 3.78 19.59 7.49
N TYR A 90 3.10 18.45 7.61
CA TYR A 90 2.67 17.86 8.87
C TYR A 90 3.19 16.44 8.95
N LEU A 91 3.98 16.13 9.98
CA LEU A 91 4.50 14.79 10.21
C LEU A 91 3.54 14.03 11.12
N SER A 92 3.09 12.86 10.69
CA SER A 92 2.30 11.94 11.51
C SER A 92 2.97 10.58 11.62
N ARG A 93 2.72 9.88 12.75
CA ARG A 93 3.06 8.47 12.94
C ARG A 93 1.88 7.60 12.57
N THR A 94 1.60 7.50 11.27
CA THR A 94 0.57 6.61 10.74
C THR A 94 1.28 5.58 9.88
N ALA A 95 1.04 4.29 10.13
CA ALA A 95 1.61 3.25 9.29
C ALA A 95 1.23 3.55 7.83
N VAL A 96 2.24 3.65 6.97
CA VAL A 96 2.06 3.42 5.54
C VAL A 96 1.49 2.01 5.40
N LEU A 97 0.68 1.73 4.36
CA LEU A 97 0.05 0.41 4.15
C LEU A 97 1.01 -0.73 4.53
N LYS A 98 0.49 -1.79 5.17
CA LYS A 98 1.30 -2.93 5.60
C LYS A 98 2.18 -3.40 4.42
N ASN A 99 3.49 -3.48 4.62
CA ASN A 99 4.50 -3.86 3.62
C ASN A 99 4.86 -2.80 2.55
N VAL A 100 4.42 -1.55 2.70
CA VAL A 100 4.87 -0.43 1.86
C VAL A 100 5.96 0.33 2.60
N GLY A 101 7.21 0.23 2.11
CA GLY A 101 8.38 0.82 2.77
C GLY A 101 8.43 2.35 2.68
N ALA A 102 7.92 2.90 1.58
CA ALA A 102 7.80 4.33 1.35
C ALA A 102 6.60 4.59 0.41
N GLN A 103 6.03 5.79 0.44
CA GLN A 103 4.83 6.09 -0.36
C GLN A 103 4.74 7.56 -0.77
N TYR A 104 4.71 7.82 -2.07
CA TYR A 104 4.31 9.09 -2.66
C TYR A 104 2.82 9.12 -2.96
N ILE A 105 2.18 10.27 -2.65
CA ILE A 105 0.81 10.58 -3.07
C ILE A 105 0.83 11.96 -3.73
N GLY A 106 0.50 11.98 -5.02
CA GLY A 106 0.31 13.19 -5.80
C GLY A 106 -1.16 13.36 -6.18
N LEU A 107 -1.61 14.61 -6.26
CA LEU A 107 -2.89 14.96 -6.87
C LEU A 107 -2.67 15.81 -8.11
N LYS A 108 -3.44 15.60 -9.16
CA LYS A 108 -3.43 16.44 -10.36
C LYS A 108 -4.86 16.82 -10.67
N GLU A 109 -5.10 18.11 -10.94
CA GLU A 109 -6.46 18.61 -11.21
C GLU A 109 -6.94 18.27 -12.63
N ASP A 110 -6.01 18.12 -13.59
CA ASP A 110 -6.26 17.69 -14.96
C ASP A 110 -6.00 16.18 -15.12
N GLU A 111 -7.06 15.38 -15.03
CA GLU A 111 -7.05 13.92 -14.89
C GLU A 111 -7.26 13.17 -16.23
N SER A 112 -6.73 13.67 -17.35
CA SER A 112 -7.07 13.12 -18.68
C SER A 112 -5.89 12.72 -19.58
N ASP A 113 -4.74 12.35 -19.01
CA ASP A 113 -3.58 11.95 -19.83
C ASP A 113 -2.67 10.90 -19.21
N GLN A 114 -1.88 10.24 -20.06
CA GLN A 114 -0.91 9.21 -19.69
C GLN A 114 0.39 9.76 -19.06
N ARG A 115 0.49 11.06 -18.73
CA ARG A 115 1.68 11.60 -18.05
C ARG A 115 1.85 11.03 -16.64
N ILE A 116 0.82 10.37 -16.10
CA ILE A 116 0.94 9.49 -14.92
C ILE A 116 2.05 8.44 -15.07
N ILE A 117 2.33 7.95 -16.28
CA ILE A 117 3.42 6.97 -16.52
C ILE A 117 4.78 7.61 -16.21
N LEU A 118 4.99 8.88 -16.57
CA LEU A 118 6.23 9.60 -16.24
C LEU A 118 6.34 9.83 -14.74
N MET A 119 5.24 10.18 -14.07
CA MET A 119 5.20 10.27 -12.60
C MET A 119 5.59 8.92 -11.95
N LEU A 120 5.03 7.79 -12.41
CA LEU A 120 5.38 6.45 -11.93
C LEU A 120 6.83 6.08 -12.27
N SER A 121 7.36 6.50 -13.42
CA SER A 121 8.73 6.17 -13.84
C SER A 121 9.80 6.90 -13.02
N GLY A 122 9.44 7.99 -12.34
CA GLY A 122 10.37 8.80 -11.55
C GLY A 122 11.18 8.00 -10.53
N GLY A 123 10.54 7.09 -9.77
CA GLY A 123 11.24 6.22 -8.82
C GLY A 123 12.23 5.26 -9.48
N LEU A 124 11.88 4.70 -10.64
CA LEU A 124 12.77 3.83 -11.43
C LEU A 124 13.96 4.61 -12.01
N MET A 125 13.73 5.83 -12.51
CA MET A 125 14.77 6.71 -13.04
C MET A 125 15.80 7.09 -11.96
N VAL A 126 15.37 7.25 -10.72
CA VAL A 126 16.27 7.52 -9.59
C VAL A 126 17.23 6.37 -9.36
N HIS A 127 16.78 5.12 -9.37
CA HIS A 127 17.68 3.98 -9.19
C HIS A 127 18.75 3.91 -10.29
N LEU A 128 18.35 4.12 -11.54
CA LEU A 128 19.30 4.16 -12.67
C LEU A 128 20.30 5.31 -12.51
N SER A 129 19.83 6.49 -12.10
CA SER A 129 20.68 7.66 -11.86
C SER A 129 21.67 7.41 -10.73
N LEU A 130 21.24 6.78 -9.63
CA LEU A 130 22.10 6.45 -8.49
C LEU A 130 23.14 5.38 -8.83
N ILE A 131 22.81 4.41 -9.68
CA ILE A 131 23.79 3.44 -10.21
C ILE A 131 24.87 4.17 -11.01
N LEU A 132 24.48 5.08 -11.92
CA LEU A 132 25.43 5.84 -12.73
C LEU A 132 26.33 6.73 -11.86
N LEU A 133 25.75 7.41 -10.86
CA LEU A 133 26.51 8.21 -9.90
C LEU A 133 27.47 7.37 -9.05
N ALA A 134 27.06 6.17 -8.63
CA ALA A 134 27.93 5.26 -7.88
C ALA A 134 29.09 4.73 -8.74
N ILE A 135 28.85 4.42 -10.02
CA ILE A 135 29.90 4.05 -10.98
C ILE A 135 30.90 5.20 -11.15
N LEU A 136 30.41 6.43 -11.37
CA LEU A 136 31.24 7.62 -11.50
C LEU A 136 32.08 7.83 -10.22
N PHE A 137 31.46 7.71 -9.04
CA PHE A 137 32.15 7.77 -7.77
C PHE A 137 33.28 6.73 -7.67
N GLY A 138 33.01 5.48 -8.03
CA GLY A 138 34.02 4.41 -8.05
C GLY A 138 35.21 4.71 -8.94
N PHE A 139 35.00 5.31 -10.12
CA PHE A 139 36.10 5.72 -11.01
C PHE A 139 36.93 6.88 -10.44
N LEU A 140 36.27 7.89 -9.88
CA LEU A 140 36.95 9.10 -9.38
C LEU A 140 37.72 8.85 -8.07
N THR A 141 37.18 8.02 -7.18
CA THR A 141 37.77 7.79 -5.85
C THR A 141 38.54 6.48 -5.73
N ARG A 142 38.39 5.57 -6.71
CA ARG A 142 38.85 4.17 -6.65
C ARG A 142 38.24 3.36 -5.49
N SER A 143 37.25 3.91 -4.78
CA SER A 143 36.56 3.24 -3.66
C SER A 143 35.41 2.36 -4.16
N TRP A 144 35.76 1.27 -4.86
CA TRP A 144 34.78 0.40 -5.53
C TRP A 144 33.86 -0.37 -4.58
N TYR A 145 34.28 -0.66 -3.35
CA TYR A 145 33.41 -1.34 -2.39
C TYR A 145 32.31 -0.41 -1.85
N PHE A 146 32.61 0.86 -1.60
CA PHE A 146 31.58 1.86 -1.28
C PHE A 146 30.61 2.09 -2.44
N ALA A 147 31.14 2.20 -3.67
CA ALA A 147 30.33 2.27 -4.89
C ALA A 147 29.46 1.01 -5.06
N GLY A 148 30.04 -0.17 -4.85
CA GLY A 148 29.41 -1.48 -4.97
C GLY A 148 28.19 -1.62 -4.05
N THR A 149 28.28 -1.13 -2.81
CA THR A 149 27.10 -1.09 -1.91
C THR A 149 25.93 -0.36 -2.55
N TRP A 150 26.16 0.83 -3.10
CA TRP A 150 25.09 1.62 -3.73
C TRP A 150 24.59 1.02 -5.04
N ILE A 151 25.49 0.46 -5.86
CA ILE A 151 25.14 -0.21 -7.12
C ILE A 151 24.22 -1.40 -6.84
N PHE A 152 24.63 -2.29 -5.93
CA PHE A 152 23.86 -3.50 -5.67
C PHE A 152 22.54 -3.23 -4.95
N LEU A 153 22.49 -2.26 -4.02
CA LEU A 153 21.20 -1.85 -3.42
C LEU A 153 20.25 -1.31 -4.49
N ASN A 154 20.70 -0.40 -5.37
CA ASN A 154 19.85 0.16 -6.40
C ASN A 154 19.46 -0.86 -7.47
N LEU A 155 20.31 -1.82 -7.83
CA LEU A 155 19.94 -2.93 -8.71
C LEU A 155 18.83 -3.78 -8.09
N SER A 156 18.94 -4.11 -6.79
CA SER A 156 17.91 -4.86 -6.08
C SER A 156 16.56 -4.13 -6.09
N PHE A 157 16.56 -2.86 -5.69
CA PHE A 157 15.32 -2.07 -5.60
C PHE A 157 14.74 -1.71 -6.96
N PHE A 158 15.57 -1.47 -7.97
CA PHE A 158 15.13 -1.31 -9.35
C PHE A 158 14.41 -2.56 -9.84
N LEU A 159 15.00 -3.76 -9.63
CA LEU A 159 14.37 -5.02 -10.04
C LEU A 159 13.02 -5.23 -9.34
N ASN A 160 12.97 -5.05 -8.02
CA ASN A 160 11.73 -5.23 -7.25
C ASN A 160 10.63 -4.25 -7.69
N ASN A 161 10.96 -2.98 -7.97
CA ASN A 161 9.96 -1.99 -8.39
C ASN A 161 9.63 -2.03 -9.88
N SER A 162 10.48 -2.59 -10.73
CA SER A 162 10.23 -2.74 -12.18
C SER A 162 9.43 -3.98 -12.54
N LEU A 163 9.35 -4.96 -11.63
CA LEU A 163 8.57 -6.18 -11.85
C LEU A 163 7.09 -5.85 -12.06
N PRO A 164 6.42 -6.38 -13.09
CA PRO A 164 4.99 -6.17 -13.30
C PRO A 164 4.15 -7.11 -12.42
N VAL A 165 4.32 -7.01 -11.08
CA VAL A 165 3.66 -7.87 -10.10
C VAL A 165 3.14 -7.04 -8.93
N GLY A 166 1.87 -7.24 -8.57
CA GLY A 166 1.27 -6.59 -7.41
C GLY A 166 1.14 -5.07 -7.59
N ILE A 167 1.61 -4.30 -6.60
CA ILE A 167 1.41 -2.85 -6.52
C ILE A 167 2.65 -2.02 -6.91
N THR A 168 3.65 -2.67 -7.51
CA THR A 168 4.91 -2.03 -7.93
C THR A 168 4.68 -0.99 -9.02
N ASP A 169 5.63 -0.08 -9.20
CA ASP A 169 5.54 0.93 -10.27
C ASP A 169 5.55 0.29 -11.66
N GLY A 170 6.38 -0.74 -11.85
CA GLY A 170 6.43 -1.52 -13.08
C GLY A 170 5.10 -2.17 -13.42
N ALA A 171 4.35 -2.68 -12.42
CA ALA A 171 3.01 -3.24 -12.64
C ALA A 171 2.02 -2.16 -13.11
N LYS A 172 2.00 -1.02 -12.43
CA LYS A 172 1.13 0.11 -12.77
C LYS A 172 1.46 0.69 -14.14
N ILE A 173 2.74 0.87 -14.45
CA ILE A 173 3.21 1.35 -15.77
C ILE A 173 2.80 0.34 -16.84
N TRP A 174 3.05 -0.95 -16.63
CA TRP A 174 2.69 -1.99 -17.58
C TRP A 174 1.19 -2.04 -17.83
N GLU A 175 0.37 -1.97 -16.78
CA GLU A 175 -1.09 -1.91 -16.90
C GLU A 175 -1.53 -0.72 -17.75
N LEU A 176 -1.02 0.48 -17.50
CA LEU A 176 -1.40 1.69 -18.25
C LEU A 176 -0.88 1.72 -19.70
N LEU A 177 0.16 0.95 -20.00
CA LEU A 177 0.64 0.74 -21.37
C LEU A 177 -0.24 -0.25 -22.14
N GLN A 178 -0.72 -1.31 -21.48
CA GLN A 178 -1.62 -2.30 -22.11
C GLN A 178 -3.06 -1.82 -22.19
N HIS A 179 -3.50 -1.07 -21.17
CA HIS A 179 -4.85 -0.54 -21.00
C HIS A 179 -4.82 0.97 -20.76
N PRO A 180 -4.52 1.79 -21.79
CA PRO A 180 -4.54 3.25 -21.68
C PRO A 180 -5.83 3.82 -21.08
N GLU A 181 -6.97 3.16 -21.32
CA GLU A 181 -8.28 3.50 -20.79
C GLU A 181 -8.36 3.45 -19.25
N ASN A 182 -7.48 2.69 -18.58
CA ASN A 182 -7.41 2.61 -17.12
C ASN A 182 -6.80 3.86 -16.48
N THR A 183 -6.25 4.78 -17.28
CA THR A 183 -5.69 6.05 -16.80
C THR A 183 -6.67 6.82 -15.91
N LYS A 184 -7.96 6.86 -16.29
CA LYS A 184 -9.00 7.53 -15.48
C LYS A 184 -9.21 6.87 -14.11
N TYR A 185 -9.13 5.54 -14.04
CA TYR A 185 -9.23 4.81 -12.78
C TYR A 185 -8.01 5.06 -11.90
N ALA A 186 -6.82 5.11 -12.49
CA ALA A 186 -5.60 5.43 -11.76
C ALA A 186 -5.64 6.84 -11.14
N TYR A 187 -6.13 7.85 -11.89
CA TYR A 187 -6.37 9.18 -11.34
C TYR A 187 -7.39 9.16 -10.20
N MET A 188 -8.51 8.47 -10.38
CA MET A 188 -9.54 8.37 -9.35
C MET A 188 -9.01 7.71 -8.06
N VAL A 189 -8.20 6.66 -8.16
CA VAL A 189 -7.55 6.00 -7.01
C VAL A 189 -6.54 6.93 -6.32
N LEU A 190 -5.76 7.70 -7.08
CA LEU A 190 -4.84 8.70 -6.52
C LEU A 190 -5.59 9.84 -5.83
N ARG A 191 -6.68 10.30 -6.44
CA ARG A 191 -7.57 11.33 -5.89
C ARG A 191 -8.20 10.87 -4.58
N HIS A 192 -8.75 9.66 -4.55
CA HIS A 192 -9.23 9.01 -3.34
C HIS A 192 -8.15 8.98 -2.24
N SER A 193 -6.96 8.47 -2.58
CA SER A 193 -5.82 8.39 -1.65
C SER A 193 -5.35 9.76 -1.15
N ALA A 194 -5.47 10.81 -1.98
CA ALA A 194 -5.14 12.17 -1.59
C ALA A 194 -6.21 12.78 -0.66
N GLN A 195 -7.49 12.62 -0.97
CA GLN A 195 -8.56 13.28 -0.22
C GLN A 195 -8.79 12.65 1.15
N THR A 196 -8.59 11.34 1.28
CA THR A 196 -8.55 10.65 2.58
C THR A 196 -7.48 11.21 3.53
N LEU A 197 -6.45 11.87 2.99
CA LEU A 197 -5.40 12.56 3.77
C LEU A 197 -5.67 14.05 3.94
N LEU A 198 -6.13 14.74 2.91
CA LEU A 198 -6.29 16.20 2.91
C LEU A 198 -7.52 16.61 3.71
N ALA A 199 -8.69 16.15 3.27
CA ALA A 199 -10.00 16.58 3.74
C ALA A 199 -11.00 15.40 3.74
N PRO A 200 -10.74 14.33 4.53
CA PRO A 200 -11.56 13.12 4.50
C PRO A 200 -13.04 13.35 4.86
N GLN A 201 -13.37 14.46 5.54
CA GLN A 201 -14.73 14.74 5.98
C GLN A 201 -15.52 15.63 5.01
N GLU A 202 -14.90 16.07 3.91
CA GLU A 202 -15.53 16.88 2.86
C GLU A 202 -16.09 16.04 1.70
N TYR A 203 -15.71 14.76 1.63
CA TYR A 203 -16.09 13.84 0.57
C TYR A 203 -16.77 12.59 1.13
N ASP A 204 -17.61 11.98 0.30
CA ASP A 204 -18.19 10.66 0.50
C ASP A 204 -17.47 9.64 -0.41
N LEU A 205 -17.50 8.35 -0.07
CA LEU A 205 -16.83 7.30 -0.86
C LEU A 205 -17.36 7.21 -2.29
N LYS A 206 -18.66 7.47 -2.48
CA LYS A 206 -19.32 7.53 -3.79
C LYS A 206 -18.74 8.60 -4.72
N ASP A 207 -18.01 9.59 -4.20
CA ASP A 207 -17.36 10.61 -5.02
C ASP A 207 -16.14 10.04 -5.78
N PHE A 208 -15.70 8.82 -5.44
CA PHE A 208 -14.52 8.17 -5.99
C PHE A 208 -14.82 6.88 -6.76
N ILE A 209 -16.10 6.62 -7.05
CA ILE A 209 -16.51 5.51 -7.91
C ILE A 209 -16.92 6.04 -9.29
N MET A 210 -16.78 5.19 -10.29
CA MET A 210 -17.22 5.48 -11.65
C MET A 210 -17.57 4.19 -12.39
N PRO A 211 -18.41 4.22 -13.43
CA PRO A 211 -18.75 3.02 -14.18
C PRO A 211 -17.52 2.34 -14.77
N VAL A 212 -17.36 1.05 -14.45
CA VAL A 212 -16.31 0.17 -14.97
C VAL A 212 -16.97 -0.84 -15.91
N PRO A 213 -16.62 -0.85 -17.22
CA PRO A 213 -17.13 -1.84 -18.16
C PRO A 213 -16.80 -3.27 -17.71
N GLU A 214 -17.68 -4.23 -18.00
CA GLU A 214 -17.48 -5.65 -17.60
C GLU A 214 -16.17 -6.22 -18.15
N GLN A 215 -15.80 -5.84 -19.36
CA GLN A 215 -14.56 -6.25 -20.03
C GLN A 215 -13.29 -5.54 -19.51
N ALA A 216 -13.42 -4.53 -18.66
CA ALA A 216 -12.26 -3.85 -18.09
C ALA A 216 -11.52 -4.80 -17.14
N SER A 217 -10.19 -4.80 -17.26
CA SER A 217 -9.27 -5.60 -16.46
C SER A 217 -8.19 -4.69 -15.88
N GLY A 218 -7.42 -5.20 -14.92
CA GLY A 218 -6.30 -4.47 -14.32
C GLY A 218 -6.62 -3.92 -12.94
N SER A 219 -5.58 -3.75 -12.14
CA SER A 219 -5.66 -3.42 -10.72
C SER A 219 -6.37 -2.08 -10.45
N PHE A 220 -6.26 -1.10 -11.35
CA PHE A 220 -6.94 0.17 -11.18
C PHE A 220 -8.45 0.05 -11.36
N ALA A 221 -8.91 -0.69 -12.38
CA ALA A 221 -10.32 -0.96 -12.59
C ALA A 221 -10.93 -1.75 -11.41
N GLU A 222 -10.22 -2.79 -10.98
CA GLU A 222 -10.62 -3.60 -9.81
C GLU A 222 -10.69 -2.78 -8.52
N SER A 223 -9.79 -1.79 -8.35
CA SER A 223 -9.81 -0.88 -7.20
C SER A 223 -11.11 -0.07 -7.17
N ILE A 224 -11.54 0.48 -8.31
CA ILE A 224 -12.80 1.24 -8.39
C ILE A 224 -14.00 0.35 -8.09
N GLN A 225 -14.03 -0.86 -8.63
CA GLN A 225 -15.11 -1.81 -8.34
C GLN A 225 -15.12 -2.25 -6.87
N THR A 226 -13.95 -2.36 -6.24
CA THR A 226 -13.86 -2.62 -4.80
C THR A 226 -14.48 -1.47 -4.01
N LEU A 227 -14.19 -0.20 -4.35
CA LEU A 227 -14.82 0.95 -3.70
C LEU A 227 -16.34 0.97 -3.95
N GLU A 228 -16.80 0.64 -5.16
CA GLU A 228 -18.22 0.51 -5.49
C GLU A 228 -18.92 -0.55 -4.63
N GLY A 229 -18.30 -1.73 -4.46
CA GLY A 229 -18.80 -2.77 -3.57
C GLY A 229 -18.91 -2.30 -2.11
N VAL A 230 -17.97 -1.48 -1.64
CA VAL A 230 -18.05 -0.87 -0.30
C VAL A 230 -19.21 0.12 -0.24
N VAL A 231 -19.39 0.98 -1.24
CA VAL A 231 -20.56 1.90 -1.32
C VAL A 231 -21.87 1.11 -1.21
N PHE A 232 -22.01 -0.03 -1.90
CA PHE A 232 -23.18 -0.89 -1.75
C PHE A 232 -23.37 -1.42 -0.32
N ILE A 233 -22.29 -1.74 0.41
CA ILE A 233 -22.38 -2.09 1.83
C ILE A 233 -22.89 -0.91 2.66
N LEU A 234 -22.32 0.29 2.45
CA LEU A 234 -22.69 1.50 3.18
C LEU A 234 -24.16 1.87 2.98
N ASP A 235 -24.68 1.68 1.77
CA ASP A 235 -26.07 1.94 1.39
C ASP A 235 -27.04 0.78 1.73
N GLY A 236 -26.54 -0.32 2.29
CA GLY A 236 -27.35 -1.50 2.68
C GLY A 236 -27.75 -2.42 1.53
N HIS A 237 -27.18 -2.26 0.34
CA HIS A 237 -27.38 -3.10 -0.83
C HIS A 237 -26.50 -4.36 -0.80
N LEU A 238 -26.63 -5.17 0.26
CA LEU A 238 -25.73 -6.29 0.55
C LEU A 238 -25.66 -7.35 -0.56
N GLU A 239 -26.80 -7.71 -1.17
CA GLU A 239 -26.83 -8.68 -2.29
C GLU A 239 -26.08 -8.17 -3.52
N ALA A 240 -26.17 -6.88 -3.82
CA ALA A 240 -25.43 -6.27 -4.92
C ALA A 240 -23.92 -6.25 -4.62
N ALA A 241 -23.54 -5.87 -3.39
CA ALA A 241 -22.15 -5.90 -2.93
C ALA A 241 -21.56 -7.31 -3.04
N LYS A 242 -22.29 -8.31 -2.52
CA LYS A 242 -21.89 -9.72 -2.53
C LYS A 242 -21.66 -10.24 -3.93
N LYS A 243 -22.61 -10.00 -4.85
CA LYS A 243 -22.49 -10.40 -6.25
C LYS A 243 -21.29 -9.74 -6.91
N LEU A 244 -21.05 -8.45 -6.66
CA LEU A 244 -19.90 -7.73 -7.19
C LEU A 244 -18.59 -8.33 -6.68
N PHE A 245 -18.44 -8.53 -5.37
CA PHE A 245 -17.22 -9.08 -4.79
C PHE A 245 -16.95 -10.53 -5.21
N GLN A 246 -17.98 -11.37 -5.34
CA GLN A 246 -17.85 -12.73 -5.85
C GLN A 246 -17.40 -12.73 -7.32
N SER A 247 -18.05 -11.93 -8.16
CA SER A 247 -17.67 -11.80 -9.57
C SER A 247 -16.24 -11.27 -9.73
N LEU A 248 -15.82 -10.32 -8.90
CA LEU A 248 -14.45 -9.81 -8.90
C LEU A 248 -13.46 -10.87 -8.42
N LEU A 249 -13.81 -11.64 -7.38
CA LEU A 249 -12.97 -12.72 -6.84
C LEU A 249 -12.73 -13.84 -7.85
N GLU A 250 -13.70 -14.16 -8.70
CA GLU A 250 -13.58 -15.19 -9.75
C GLU A 250 -12.59 -14.81 -10.86
N ARG A 251 -12.40 -13.51 -11.13
CA ARG A 251 -11.61 -13.03 -12.28
C ARG A 251 -10.33 -12.27 -11.93
N THR A 252 -10.18 -11.80 -10.69
CA THR A 252 -8.98 -11.05 -10.30
C THR A 252 -7.75 -11.95 -10.31
N GLU A 253 -6.65 -11.46 -10.86
CA GLU A 253 -5.32 -12.06 -10.73
C GLU A 253 -4.47 -11.33 -9.66
N HIS A 254 -5.04 -10.30 -9.00
CA HIS A 254 -4.35 -9.41 -8.08
C HIS A 254 -4.64 -9.79 -6.63
N SER A 255 -3.62 -10.29 -5.93
CA SER A 255 -3.75 -10.77 -4.54
C SER A 255 -4.31 -9.75 -3.56
N LEU A 256 -4.11 -8.45 -3.81
CA LEU A 256 -4.64 -7.38 -2.96
C LEU A 256 -6.16 -7.23 -3.15
N SER A 257 -6.63 -7.19 -4.40
CA SER A 257 -8.06 -7.19 -4.74
C SER A 257 -8.74 -8.44 -4.18
N GLU A 258 -8.12 -9.62 -4.35
CA GLU A 258 -8.60 -10.88 -3.79
C GLU A 258 -8.83 -10.77 -2.27
N THR A 259 -7.84 -10.24 -1.55
CA THR A 259 -7.91 -10.08 -0.09
C THR A 259 -9.00 -9.09 0.32
N PHE A 260 -9.17 -7.99 -0.40
CA PHE A 260 -10.24 -7.02 -0.12
C PHE A 260 -11.63 -7.62 -0.38
N CYS A 261 -11.82 -8.32 -1.50
CA CYS A 261 -13.08 -9.03 -1.78
C CYS A 261 -13.42 -10.00 -0.65
N GLN A 262 -12.48 -10.83 -0.22
CA GLN A 262 -12.69 -11.79 0.87
C GLN A 262 -12.98 -11.09 2.21
N LEU A 263 -12.31 -9.97 2.51
CA LEU A 263 -12.57 -9.17 3.72
C LEU A 263 -13.97 -8.56 3.73
N TYR A 264 -14.44 -8.03 2.61
CA TYR A 264 -15.78 -7.45 2.52
C TYR A 264 -16.88 -8.52 2.42
N LEU A 265 -16.60 -9.69 1.83
CA LEU A 265 -17.49 -10.85 1.91
C LEU A 265 -17.62 -11.36 3.35
N LEU A 266 -16.55 -11.33 4.15
CA LEU A 266 -16.63 -11.56 5.60
C LEU A 266 -17.55 -10.51 6.26
N GLN A 267 -17.39 -9.23 5.97
CA GLN A 267 -18.26 -8.19 6.53
C GLN A 267 -19.73 -8.44 6.17
N ILE A 268 -20.03 -8.78 4.92
CA ILE A 268 -21.38 -9.12 4.46
C ILE A 268 -21.92 -10.34 5.21
N ALA A 269 -21.14 -11.42 5.36
CA ALA A 269 -21.56 -12.61 6.10
C ALA A 269 -21.93 -12.29 7.56
N LEU A 270 -21.17 -11.41 8.23
CA LEU A 270 -21.47 -10.96 9.60
C LEU A 270 -22.75 -10.12 9.69
N LEU A 271 -23.03 -9.30 8.67
CA LEU A 271 -24.25 -8.50 8.56
C LEU A 271 -25.48 -9.39 8.29
N GLU A 272 -25.33 -10.42 7.47
CA GLU A 272 -26.38 -11.42 7.19
C GLU A 272 -26.61 -12.41 8.34
N GLY A 273 -25.68 -12.49 9.30
CA GLY A 273 -25.71 -13.50 10.37
C GLY A 273 -25.30 -14.90 9.93
N ASP A 274 -24.62 -15.01 8.78
CA ASP A 274 -24.06 -16.27 8.26
C ASP A 274 -22.71 -16.56 8.93
N ASN A 275 -22.78 -17.15 10.12
CA ASN A 275 -21.61 -17.46 10.93
C ASN A 275 -20.67 -18.49 10.28
N GLU A 276 -21.20 -19.41 9.46
CA GLU A 276 -20.40 -20.43 8.78
C GLU A 276 -19.51 -19.80 7.71
N LYS A 277 -20.10 -18.96 6.83
CA LYS A 277 -19.30 -18.21 5.83
C LYS A 277 -18.36 -17.20 6.47
N ALA A 278 -18.77 -16.57 7.58
CA ALA A 278 -17.90 -15.67 8.32
C ALA A 278 -16.64 -16.39 8.83
N GLU A 279 -16.77 -17.60 9.37
CA GLU A 279 -15.61 -18.41 9.79
C GLU A 279 -14.73 -18.82 8.60
N GLU A 280 -15.35 -19.20 7.48
CA GLU A 280 -14.64 -19.56 6.24
C GLU A 280 -13.73 -18.41 5.78
N TYR A 281 -14.28 -17.21 5.61
CA TYR A 281 -13.52 -16.06 5.13
C TYR A 281 -12.48 -15.58 6.17
N ALA A 282 -12.82 -15.55 7.46
CA ALA A 282 -11.90 -15.12 8.52
C ALA A 282 -10.68 -16.06 8.67
N SER A 283 -10.85 -17.34 8.31
CA SER A 283 -9.79 -18.36 8.32
C SER A 283 -8.77 -18.20 7.19
N ILE A 284 -9.10 -17.46 6.13
CA ILE A 284 -8.18 -17.22 5.02
C ILE A 284 -6.96 -16.43 5.51
N ARG A 285 -5.76 -16.94 5.21
CA ARG A 285 -4.49 -16.39 5.73
C ARG A 285 -4.30 -14.90 5.44
N SER A 286 -4.68 -14.45 4.25
CA SER A 286 -4.62 -13.03 3.84
C SER A 286 -5.58 -12.18 4.67
N VAL A 287 -6.84 -12.59 4.79
CA VAL A 287 -7.87 -11.91 5.61
C VAL A 287 -7.45 -11.86 7.07
N LYS A 288 -6.99 -12.97 7.66
CA LYS A 288 -6.47 -13.02 9.03
C LYS A 288 -5.31 -12.05 9.26
N SER A 289 -4.42 -11.92 8.28
CA SER A 289 -3.33 -10.93 8.31
C SER A 289 -3.86 -9.49 8.27
N PHE A 290 -4.93 -9.23 7.53
CA PHE A 290 -5.61 -7.93 7.51
C PHE A 290 -6.31 -7.65 8.84
N LEU A 291 -7.10 -8.58 9.38
CA LEU A 291 -7.80 -8.45 10.66
C LEU A 291 -6.88 -8.12 11.86
N SER A 292 -5.58 -8.40 11.75
CA SER A 292 -4.57 -7.97 12.75
C SER A 292 -4.19 -6.48 12.67
N LEU A 293 -4.59 -5.77 11.62
CA LEU A 293 -4.26 -4.36 11.40
C LEU A 293 -5.09 -3.46 12.30
N LYS A 294 -4.43 -2.47 12.89
CA LYS A 294 -5.04 -1.48 13.79
C LYS A 294 -5.68 -0.33 13.01
N MET A 295 -6.50 -0.66 12.01
CA MET A 295 -7.37 0.26 11.27
C MET A 295 -8.78 0.16 11.83
N ALA A 296 -9.54 1.27 11.82
CA ALA A 296 -10.79 1.32 12.57
C ALA A 296 -11.87 0.40 11.98
N ASP A 297 -12.12 0.54 10.68
CA ASP A 297 -12.94 -0.34 9.82
C ASP A 297 -12.59 -1.83 10.00
N VAL A 298 -11.32 -2.20 9.90
CA VAL A 298 -10.89 -3.60 10.02
C VAL A 298 -11.07 -4.14 11.44
N GLN A 299 -10.81 -3.31 12.45
CA GLN A 299 -11.06 -3.71 13.84
C GLN A 299 -12.56 -3.77 14.17
N MET A 300 -13.41 -3.06 13.42
CA MET A 300 -14.86 -3.24 13.52
C MET A 300 -15.29 -4.61 13.01
N ILE A 301 -14.83 -5.01 11.82
CA ILE A 301 -15.09 -6.36 11.29
C ILE A 301 -14.57 -7.43 12.26
N GLN A 302 -13.35 -7.26 12.77
CA GLN A 302 -12.77 -8.17 13.77
C GLN A 302 -13.60 -8.25 15.05
N ALA A 303 -14.11 -7.13 15.57
CA ALA A 303 -14.93 -7.13 16.78
C ALA A 303 -16.23 -7.92 16.59
N TRP A 304 -16.92 -7.68 15.48
CA TRP A 304 -18.15 -8.40 15.13
C TRP A 304 -17.91 -9.89 14.92
N TYR A 305 -16.82 -10.26 14.25
CA TYR A 305 -16.42 -11.65 14.08
C TYR A 305 -16.17 -12.36 15.42
N GLN A 306 -15.39 -11.74 16.32
CA GLN A 306 -15.14 -12.31 17.65
C GLN A 306 -16.42 -12.45 18.48
N PHE A 307 -17.36 -11.52 18.32
CA PHE A 307 -18.63 -11.54 19.01
C PHE A 307 -19.56 -12.64 18.48
N LYS A 308 -19.92 -12.61 17.19
CA LYS A 308 -20.94 -13.49 16.61
C LYS A 308 -20.47 -14.91 16.36
N VAL A 309 -19.19 -15.11 16.03
CA VAL A 309 -18.68 -16.42 15.59
C VAL A 309 -17.92 -17.11 16.72
N ASN A 310 -16.94 -16.43 17.33
CA ASN A 310 -16.10 -17.04 18.37
C ASN A 310 -16.68 -16.94 19.78
N ASN A 311 -17.71 -16.13 20.00
CA ASN A 311 -18.25 -15.82 21.33
C ASN A 311 -17.17 -15.34 22.33
N ASP A 312 -16.10 -14.68 21.84
CA ASP A 312 -14.98 -14.20 22.65
C ASP A 312 -15.15 -12.72 23.00
N VAL A 313 -15.91 -12.47 24.08
CA VAL A 313 -16.18 -11.13 24.60
C VAL A 313 -14.90 -10.35 24.93
N ALA A 314 -13.82 -11.01 25.35
CA ALA A 314 -12.58 -10.35 25.70
C ALA A 314 -11.88 -9.79 24.46
N GLN A 315 -11.79 -10.58 23.38
CA GLN A 315 -11.25 -10.12 22.11
C GLN A 315 -12.16 -9.11 21.43
N THR A 316 -13.49 -9.27 21.52
CA THR A 316 -14.45 -8.26 21.04
C THR A 316 -14.18 -6.90 21.68
N ARG A 317 -14.15 -6.82 23.02
CA ARG A 317 -13.88 -5.56 23.74
C ARG A 317 -12.51 -4.96 23.39
N LYS A 318 -11.50 -5.81 23.17
CA LYS A 318 -10.16 -5.37 22.75
C LYS A 318 -10.19 -4.74 21.35
N ALA A 319 -10.84 -5.38 20.39
CA ALA A 319 -10.96 -4.89 19.02
C ALA A 319 -11.76 -3.56 18.98
N MET A 320 -12.90 -3.49 19.68
CA MET A 320 -13.69 -2.26 19.82
C MET A 320 -12.89 -1.11 20.40
N LYS A 321 -12.07 -1.36 21.43
CA LYS A 321 -11.19 -0.34 22.02
C LYS A 321 -10.22 0.21 20.98
N ILE A 322 -9.63 -0.65 20.15
CA ILE A 322 -8.71 -0.22 19.10
C ILE A 322 -9.48 0.57 18.02
N ALA A 323 -10.63 0.07 17.58
CA ALA A 323 -11.47 0.74 16.59
C ALA A 323 -11.82 2.17 17.04
N ARG A 324 -12.30 2.33 18.27
CA ARG A 324 -12.63 3.64 18.86
C ARG A 324 -11.41 4.57 18.94
N GLN A 325 -10.27 4.06 19.39
CA GLN A 325 -9.03 4.84 19.45
C GLN A 325 -8.58 5.32 18.06
N LYS A 326 -8.85 4.53 17.02
CA LYS A 326 -8.40 4.81 15.66
C LYS A 326 -9.41 5.58 14.82
N MET A 327 -10.70 5.54 15.16
CA MET A 327 -11.80 6.15 14.42
C MET A 327 -11.54 7.63 14.07
N ASN A 328 -11.17 8.44 15.07
CA ASN A 328 -10.92 9.88 14.88
C ASN A 328 -9.64 10.19 14.08
N SER A 329 -8.68 9.27 14.08
CA SER A 329 -7.42 9.39 13.33
C SER A 329 -7.43 8.60 12.01
N SER A 330 -8.58 8.01 11.66
CA SER A 330 -8.72 7.19 10.47
C SER A 330 -8.68 8.05 9.22
N ARG A 331 -8.40 7.39 8.10
CA ARG A 331 -8.42 8.00 6.77
C ARG A 331 -9.74 7.71 6.04
N MET A 332 -10.77 7.30 6.78
CA MET A 332 -12.09 7.03 6.21
C MET A 332 -12.78 8.33 5.82
N LEU A 333 -13.54 8.27 4.71
CA LEU A 333 -14.35 9.36 4.24
C LEU A 333 -15.57 9.56 5.16
N ARG A 334 -16.36 10.62 4.90
CA ARG A 334 -17.43 11.05 5.82
C ARG A 334 -18.49 9.96 6.04
N ASP A 335 -19.00 9.38 4.96
CA ASP A 335 -20.01 8.33 4.96
C ASP A 335 -19.48 7.00 5.53
N GLU A 336 -18.27 6.59 5.13
CA GLU A 336 -17.58 5.43 5.70
C GLU A 336 -17.44 5.55 7.23
N LYS A 337 -16.91 6.70 7.68
CA LYS A 337 -16.69 6.95 9.11
C LYS A 337 -18.01 6.87 9.87
N ARG A 338 -19.06 7.53 9.36
CA ARG A 338 -20.39 7.50 9.97
C ARG A 338 -20.96 6.09 10.03
N TYR A 339 -20.80 5.30 8.97
CA TYR A 339 -21.25 3.92 8.92
C TYR A 339 -20.57 3.07 10.01
N TYR A 340 -19.25 3.10 10.08
CA TYR A 340 -18.51 2.29 11.06
C TYR A 340 -18.68 2.79 12.51
N GLU A 341 -18.96 4.07 12.73
CA GLU A 341 -19.37 4.60 14.04
C GLU A 341 -20.74 4.05 14.47
N ASN A 342 -21.71 4.01 13.56
CA ASN A 342 -23.02 3.42 13.85
C ASN A 342 -22.90 1.91 14.11
N TRP A 343 -22.14 1.18 13.28
CA TRP A 343 -21.94 -0.26 13.43
C TRP A 343 -21.20 -0.61 14.73
N LEU A 344 -20.37 0.30 15.24
CA LEU A 344 -19.76 0.18 16.58
C LEU A 344 -20.79 0.38 17.70
N ALA A 345 -21.65 1.39 17.58
CA ALA A 345 -22.69 1.65 18.56
C ALA A 345 -23.71 0.49 18.64
N GLU A 346 -24.03 -0.14 17.51
CA GLU A 346 -24.86 -1.35 17.45
C GLU A 346 -24.23 -2.51 18.23
N LEU A 347 -22.94 -2.79 18.04
CA LEU A 347 -22.23 -3.83 18.78
C LEU A 347 -22.18 -3.54 20.29
N GLU A 348 -22.02 -2.27 20.67
CA GLU A 348 -22.06 -1.85 22.08
C GLU A 348 -23.42 -2.14 22.72
N LYS A 349 -24.49 -1.92 21.97
CA LYS A 349 -25.84 -2.22 22.41
C LYS A 349 -26.06 -3.73 22.55
N GLU A 350 -25.69 -4.53 21.56
CA GLU A 350 -25.82 -6.00 21.62
C GLU A 350 -25.04 -6.60 22.81
N LEU A 351 -23.83 -6.10 23.09
CA LEU A 351 -23.04 -6.52 24.25
C LEU A 351 -23.65 -6.13 25.60
N ALA A 352 -24.39 -5.02 25.66
CA ALA A 352 -25.07 -4.57 26.87
C ALA A 352 -26.37 -5.33 27.12
N GLU A 353 -27.06 -5.72 26.04
CA GLU A 353 -28.33 -6.47 26.09
C GLU A 353 -28.12 -7.97 26.38
N GLY A 354 -26.89 -8.49 26.22
CA GLY A 354 -26.50 -9.79 26.74
C GLY A 354 -27.23 -10.97 26.09
N VAL A 355 -27.32 -10.98 24.77
CA VAL A 355 -27.89 -12.09 23.99
C VAL A 355 -27.11 -13.37 24.20
#